data_AF-A0A941IWP5-F1
#
_entry.id   AF-A0A941IWP5-F1
#
_cell.length_a   1.000
_cell.length_b   1.000
_cell.length_c   1.000
_cell.angle_alpha   90.00
_cell.angle_beta   90.00
_cell.angle_gamma   90.00
#
_symmetry.space_group_name_H-M   'P 1'
#
loop_
_entity.id
_entity.type
_entity.pdbx_description
1 polymer ?
#
loop_
_entity_poly.entity_id
_entity_poly.type
_entity_poly.pdbx_seq_one_letter_code
_entity_poly.pdbx_strand_id
1 'polypeptide(L)'
;MEGVAADFSKTITEEAQIETVLTDGVISSLKFSAQFAQTEGDRRVNDGLKAWREKHNLDENGKPIESPTPPKPGDDKNVPDWAKGLIEKVDQMATTQESITKSQKSAQALETVKAQLKEKGVPDKFLDTYAKQVDLEAEDLNASVEAAYNSYDTLQKGIKAELIESGDYKPSGGSATEETTTESIKTWSPS
;
A
#
# COMPACT_ATOMS: atom_id res chain seq x y z
N MET A 1 -32.35 -8.91 -15.32
CA MET A 1 -32.51 -9.94 -14.27
C MET A 1 -33.95 -10.36 -14.28
N GLU A 2 -34.25 -11.61 -14.60
CA GLU A 2 -35.54 -12.19 -14.23
C GLU A 2 -35.59 -12.26 -12.70
N GLY A 3 -36.70 -11.84 -12.09
CA GLY A 3 -36.85 -11.88 -10.63
C GLY A 3 -37.16 -13.30 -10.15
N VAL A 4 -36.94 -13.58 -8.87
CA VAL A 4 -37.18 -14.91 -8.27
C VAL A 4 -38.60 -15.44 -8.53
N ALA A 5 -39.59 -14.54 -8.70
CA ALA A 5 -40.96 -14.91 -9.09
C ALA A 5 -41.05 -15.58 -10.48
N ALA A 6 -40.21 -15.17 -11.43
CA ALA A 6 -40.15 -15.78 -12.76
C ALA A 6 -39.50 -17.17 -12.72
N ASP A 7 -38.51 -17.37 -11.86
CA ASP A 7 -37.87 -18.67 -11.66
C ASP A 7 -38.83 -19.66 -10.98
N PHE A 8 -39.59 -19.19 -9.97
CA PHE A 8 -40.63 -20.00 -9.34
C PHE A 8 -41.80 -20.28 -10.27
N SER A 9 -42.21 -19.34 -11.12
CA SER A 9 -43.26 -19.58 -12.10
C SER A 9 -42.90 -20.65 -13.15
N LYS A 10 -41.60 -20.91 -13.38
CA LYS A 10 -41.13 -21.95 -14.32
C LYS A 10 -41.03 -23.33 -13.66
N THR A 11 -40.91 -23.38 -12.34
CA THR A 11 -40.59 -24.59 -11.58
C THR A 11 -41.75 -25.10 -10.72
N ILE A 12 -42.64 -24.20 -10.30
CA ILE A 12 -43.90 -24.51 -9.62
C ILE A 12 -44.99 -24.55 -10.69
N THR A 13 -45.38 -25.75 -11.10
CA THR A 13 -46.44 -25.96 -12.09
C THR A 13 -47.76 -26.43 -11.47
N GLU A 14 -47.72 -26.85 -10.20
CA GLU A 14 -48.87 -27.35 -9.44
C GLU A 14 -48.92 -26.71 -8.05
N GLU A 15 -50.13 -26.44 -7.53
CA GLU A 15 -50.32 -25.79 -6.23
C GLU A 15 -49.70 -26.58 -5.06
N ALA A 16 -49.70 -27.91 -5.13
CA ALA A 16 -49.12 -28.77 -4.09
C ALA A 16 -47.60 -28.56 -3.90
N GLN A 17 -46.90 -28.02 -4.91
CA GLN A 17 -45.46 -27.75 -4.85
C GLN A 17 -45.14 -26.45 -4.09
N ILE A 18 -46.12 -25.56 -3.93
CA ILE A 18 -45.95 -24.26 -3.28
C ILE A 18 -45.47 -24.42 -1.84
N GLU A 19 -46.11 -25.29 -1.06
CA GLU A 19 -45.75 -25.51 0.36
C GLU A 19 -44.37 -26.18 0.52
N THR A 20 -43.95 -26.96 -0.47
CA THR A 20 -42.64 -27.62 -0.45
C THR A 20 -41.51 -26.65 -0.84
N VAL A 21 -41.78 -25.72 -1.76
CA VAL A 21 -40.78 -24.77 -2.27
C VAL A 21 -40.70 -23.50 -1.40
N LEU A 22 -41.83 -22.95 -0.99
CA LEU A 22 -41.93 -21.74 -0.15
C LEU A 22 -41.96 -22.09 1.35
N THR A 23 -40.95 -22.81 1.80
CA THR A 23 -40.78 -23.06 3.25
C THR A 23 -40.47 -21.77 4.00
N ASP A 24 -40.71 -21.75 5.32
CA ASP A 24 -40.41 -20.59 6.18
C ASP A 24 -38.96 -20.10 6.04
N GLY A 25 -38.01 -21.02 5.84
CA GLY A 25 -36.60 -20.70 5.60
C GLY A 25 -36.34 -19.99 4.26
N VAL A 26 -37.02 -20.42 3.19
CA VAL A 26 -36.95 -19.78 1.87
C VAL A 26 -37.62 -18.40 1.93
N ILE A 27 -38.79 -18.29 2.55
CA ILE A 27 -39.51 -17.02 2.73
C ILE A 27 -38.66 -16.03 3.55
N SER A 28 -38.02 -16.49 4.62
CA SER A 28 -37.12 -15.67 5.45
C SER A 28 -35.92 -15.16 4.64
N SER A 29 -35.31 -16.03 3.83
CA SER A 29 -34.16 -15.67 2.97
C SER A 29 -34.53 -14.65 1.88
N LEU A 30 -35.73 -14.77 1.31
CA LEU A 30 -36.25 -13.81 0.33
C LEU A 30 -36.53 -12.45 0.97
N LYS A 31 -37.14 -12.43 2.17
CA LYS A 31 -37.37 -11.20 2.94
C LYS A 31 -36.06 -10.51 3.31
N PHE A 32 -35.08 -11.27 3.78
CA PHE A 32 -33.74 -10.75 4.09
C PHE A 32 -33.09 -10.14 2.85
N SER A 33 -33.12 -10.86 1.72
CA SER A 33 -32.52 -10.38 0.46
C SER A 33 -33.19 -9.11 -0.05
N ALA A 34 -34.53 -9.02 0.04
CA ALA A 34 -35.28 -7.83 -0.34
C ALA A 34 -34.97 -6.63 0.58
N GLN A 35 -34.95 -6.84 1.90
CA GLN A 35 -34.59 -5.81 2.88
C GLN A 35 -33.16 -5.33 2.71
N PHE A 36 -32.22 -6.24 2.45
CA PHE A 36 -30.83 -5.91 2.20
C PHE A 36 -30.69 -5.06 0.93
N ALA A 37 -31.33 -5.45 -0.17
CA ALA A 37 -31.30 -4.70 -1.41
C ALA A 37 -31.90 -3.29 -1.25
N GLN A 38 -33.00 -3.16 -0.50
CA GLN A 38 -33.59 -1.86 -0.19
C GLN A 38 -32.66 -1.01 0.67
N THR A 39 -32.12 -1.56 1.75
CA THR A 39 -31.23 -0.85 2.67
C THR A 39 -29.96 -0.39 1.97
N GLU A 40 -29.36 -1.23 1.12
CA GLU A 40 -28.16 -0.87 0.36
C GLU A 40 -28.47 0.18 -0.71
N GLY A 41 -29.66 0.12 -1.33
CA GLY A 41 -30.16 1.17 -2.23
C GLY A 41 -30.29 2.52 -1.51
N ASP A 42 -30.97 2.53 -0.37
CA ASP A 42 -31.17 3.73 0.45
C ASP A 42 -29.83 4.29 0.95
N ARG A 43 -28.90 3.41 1.35
CA ARG A 43 -27.54 3.81 1.74
C ARG A 43 -26.81 4.53 0.61
N ARG A 44 -26.83 3.97 -0.61
CA ARG A 44 -26.18 4.56 -1.78
C ARG A 44 -26.79 5.91 -2.17
N VAL A 45 -28.11 6.03 -2.08
CA VAL A 45 -28.81 7.31 -2.35
C VAL A 45 -28.41 8.35 -1.31
N ASN A 46 -28.42 7.98 -0.02
CA ASN A 46 -28.03 8.89 1.05
C ASN A 46 -26.56 9.31 0.98
N ASP A 47 -25.66 8.37 0.70
CA ASP A 47 -24.22 8.63 0.53
C ASP A 47 -23.99 9.56 -0.67
N GLY A 48 -24.65 9.29 -1.80
CA GLY A 48 -24.56 10.14 -2.99
C GLY A 48 -25.08 11.55 -2.74
N LEU A 49 -26.21 11.67 -2.02
CA LEU A 49 -26.80 12.96 -1.66
C LEU A 49 -25.91 13.73 -0.68
N LYS A 50 -25.29 13.04 0.29
CA LYS A 50 -24.33 13.65 1.21
C LYS A 50 -23.09 14.15 0.47
N ALA A 51 -22.47 13.32 -0.36
CA ALA A 51 -21.30 13.69 -1.15
C ALA A 51 -21.60 14.87 -2.09
N TRP A 52 -22.79 14.91 -2.69
CA TRP A 52 -23.23 16.03 -3.52
C TRP A 52 -23.41 17.31 -2.69
N ARG A 53 -24.08 17.24 -1.53
CA ARG A 53 -24.24 18.38 -0.62
C ARG A 53 -22.89 18.94 -0.15
N GLU A 54 -21.96 18.08 0.24
CA GLU A 54 -20.60 18.48 0.64
C GLU A 54 -19.86 19.17 -0.51
N LYS A 55 -19.92 18.60 -1.72
CA LYS A 55 -19.31 19.20 -2.92
C LYS A 55 -19.88 20.58 -3.27
N HIS A 56 -21.16 20.81 -2.97
CA HIS A 56 -21.86 22.05 -3.29
C HIS A 56 -22.03 22.99 -2.08
N ASN A 57 -21.40 22.66 -0.94
CA ASN A 57 -21.49 23.42 0.31
C ASN A 57 -22.95 23.68 0.74
N LEU A 58 -23.78 22.64 0.72
CA LEU A 58 -25.20 22.69 1.05
C LEU A 58 -25.49 21.93 2.35
N ASP A 59 -26.48 22.41 3.11
CA ASP A 59 -26.97 21.76 4.34
C ASP A 59 -27.89 20.58 4.02
N GLU A 60 -28.41 19.92 5.06
CA GLU A 60 -29.36 18.81 4.93
C GLU A 60 -30.67 19.21 4.21
N ASN A 61 -31.02 20.50 4.22
CA ASN A 61 -32.20 21.07 3.56
C ASN A 61 -31.91 21.59 2.14
N GLY A 62 -30.67 21.43 1.65
CA GLY A 62 -30.26 21.89 0.33
C GLY A 62 -30.01 23.41 0.25
N LYS A 63 -29.89 24.09 1.38
CA LYS A 63 -29.52 25.52 1.42
C LYS A 63 -28.00 25.66 1.46
N PRO A 64 -27.41 26.68 0.83
CA PRO A 64 -26.01 27.00 1.04
C PRO A 64 -25.69 27.09 2.52
N ILE A 65 -24.69 26.33 2.96
CA ILE A 65 -24.09 26.52 4.27
C ILE A 65 -23.39 27.88 4.17
N GLU A 66 -23.86 28.85 4.94
CA GLU A 66 -23.12 30.09 5.13
C GLU A 66 -21.82 29.73 5.84
N SER A 67 -20.75 29.56 5.05
CA SER A 67 -19.41 29.59 5.60
C SER A 67 -19.27 30.94 6.29
N PRO A 68 -18.85 31.01 7.57
CA PRO A 68 -18.54 32.29 8.18
C PRO A 68 -17.60 32.98 7.21
N THR A 69 -18.03 34.13 6.68
CA THR A 69 -17.20 34.86 5.73
C THR A 69 -15.90 35.13 6.50
N PRO A 70 -14.74 34.61 6.05
CA PRO A 70 -13.50 35.00 6.68
C PRO A 70 -13.49 36.53 6.64
N PRO A 71 -13.20 37.21 7.76
CA PRO A 71 -13.18 38.66 7.76
C PRO A 71 -12.34 39.08 6.56
N LYS A 72 -12.95 39.90 5.69
CA LYS A 72 -12.25 40.53 4.56
C LYS A 72 -10.92 41.02 5.10
N PRO A 73 -9.76 40.80 4.46
CA PRO A 73 -8.48 41.28 4.96
C PRO A 73 -8.62 42.77 5.21
N GLY A 74 -8.88 43.14 6.46
CA GLY A 74 -8.83 44.50 6.92
C GLY A 74 -7.36 44.82 7.01
N ASP A 75 -6.98 45.98 6.48
CA ASP A 75 -5.62 46.49 6.55
C ASP A 75 -4.97 46.09 7.87
N ASP A 76 -3.95 45.27 7.70
CA ASP A 76 -3.10 44.56 8.66
C ASP A 76 -2.81 45.35 9.95
N LYS A 77 -3.74 45.37 10.92
CA LYS A 77 -3.52 46.03 12.23
C LYS A 77 -4.19 45.40 13.47
N ASN A 78 -5.06 44.39 13.36
CA ASN A 78 -5.76 43.85 14.55
C ASN A 78 -6.05 42.34 14.46
N VAL A 79 -5.03 41.51 14.22
CA VAL A 79 -5.14 40.08 14.60
C VAL A 79 -4.85 40.00 16.10
N PRO A 80 -5.80 39.57 16.95
CA PRO A 80 -5.55 39.42 18.38
C PRO A 80 -4.40 38.43 18.63
N ASP A 81 -3.61 38.65 19.67
CA ASP A 81 -2.42 37.82 19.95
C ASP A 81 -2.77 36.33 20.14
N TRP A 82 -3.96 36.01 20.66
CA TRP A 82 -4.43 34.63 20.76
C TRP A 82 -4.65 33.96 19.39
N ALA A 83 -5.07 34.73 18.38
CA ALA A 83 -5.29 34.23 17.02
C ALA A 83 -3.96 34.08 16.28
N LYS A 84 -3.00 35.00 16.48
CA LYS A 84 -1.61 34.84 15.99
C LYS A 84 -0.97 33.58 16.57
N GLY A 85 -1.09 33.38 17.89
CA GLY A 85 -0.57 32.19 18.56
C GLY A 85 -1.25 30.89 18.14
N LEU A 86 -2.51 30.94 17.70
CA LEU A 86 -3.20 29.77 17.13
C LEU A 86 -2.69 29.46 15.72
N ILE A 87 -2.53 30.47 14.86
CA ILE A 87 -1.98 30.30 13.50
C ILE A 87 -0.57 29.73 13.57
N GLU A 88 0.29 30.30 14.43
CA GLU A 88 1.67 29.82 14.60
C GLU A 88 1.71 28.34 15.07
N LYS A 89 0.80 27.94 15.97
CA LYS A 89 0.69 26.53 16.40
C LYS A 89 0.19 25.61 15.28
N VAL A 90 -0.75 26.07 14.47
CA VAL A 90 -1.25 25.31 13.31
C VAL A 90 -0.13 25.12 12.28
N ASP A 91 0.66 26.15 12.00
CA ASP A 91 1.80 26.06 11.07
C ASP A 91 2.90 25.12 11.61
N GLN A 92 3.19 25.19 12.91
CA GLN A 92 4.10 24.26 13.57
C GLN A 92 3.59 22.81 13.52
N MET A 93 2.28 22.60 13.72
CA MET A 93 1.67 21.27 13.59
C MET A 93 1.74 20.76 12.15
N ALA A 94 1.43 21.59 11.15
CA ALA A 94 1.51 21.20 9.74
C ALA A 94 2.95 20.79 9.37
N THR A 95 3.94 21.59 9.77
CA THR A 95 5.37 21.28 9.56
C THR A 95 5.77 19.97 10.25
N THR A 96 5.29 19.75 11.48
CA THR A 96 5.56 18.51 12.23
C THR A 96 4.93 17.30 11.54
N GLN A 97 3.71 17.44 11.03
CA GLN A 97 2.97 16.38 10.34
C GLN A 97 3.65 15.98 9.03
N GLU A 98 4.14 16.95 8.25
CA GLU A 98 4.92 16.70 7.04
C GLU A 98 6.22 15.95 7.38
N SER A 99 6.94 16.36 8.42
CA SER A 99 8.17 15.69 8.87
C SER A 99 7.92 14.24 9.31
N ILE A 100 6.85 14.00 10.09
CA ILE A 100 6.47 12.65 10.53
C ILE A 100 6.11 11.79 9.32
N THR A 101 5.32 12.33 8.39
CA THR A 101 4.90 11.61 7.19
C THR A 101 6.11 11.24 6.31
N LYS A 102 7.05 12.17 6.14
CA LYS A 102 8.30 11.92 5.40
C LYS A 102 9.15 10.85 6.10
N SER A 103 9.29 10.93 7.42
CA SER A 103 10.05 9.95 8.21
C SER A 103 9.43 8.55 8.12
N GLN A 104 8.11 8.44 8.21
CA GLN A 104 7.41 7.15 8.10
C GLN A 104 7.55 6.53 6.71
N LYS A 105 7.40 7.33 5.64
CA LYS A 105 7.62 6.87 4.27
C LYS A 105 9.04 6.37 4.05
N SER A 106 10.04 7.10 4.54
CA SER A 106 11.45 6.71 4.44
C SER A 106 11.74 5.42 5.22
N ALA A 107 11.19 5.26 6.42
CA ALA A 107 11.36 4.04 7.22
C ALA A 107 10.72 2.82 6.54
N GLN A 108 9.51 2.97 5.98
CA GLN A 108 8.85 1.89 5.23
C GLN A 108 9.65 1.52 3.97
N ALA A 109 10.13 2.50 3.22
CA ALA A 109 10.96 2.27 2.03
C ALA A 109 12.26 1.53 2.38
N LEU A 110 12.93 1.89 3.48
CA LEU A 110 14.12 1.19 3.96
C LEU A 110 13.84 -0.28 4.30
N GLU A 111 12.72 -0.59 4.96
CA GLU A 111 12.36 -1.97 5.25
C GLU A 111 12.05 -2.77 3.99
N THR A 112 11.40 -2.17 2.98
CA THR A 112 11.21 -2.78 1.67
C THR A 112 12.55 -3.06 0.98
N VAL A 113 13.47 -2.11 0.98
CA VAL A 113 14.81 -2.26 0.41
C VAL A 113 15.58 -3.40 1.09
N LYS A 114 15.54 -3.47 2.43
CA LYS A 114 16.18 -4.57 3.18
C LYS A 114 15.60 -5.92 2.81
N ALA A 115 14.28 -6.02 2.64
CA ALA A 115 13.63 -7.25 2.22
C ALA A 115 14.09 -7.69 0.82
N GLN A 116 14.19 -6.76 -0.14
CA GLN A 116 14.67 -7.04 -1.49
C GLN A 116 16.15 -7.47 -1.51
N LEU A 117 17.01 -6.79 -0.74
CA LEU A 117 18.42 -7.18 -0.61
C LEU A 117 18.56 -8.57 0.02
N LYS A 118 17.73 -8.89 1.02
CA LYS A 118 17.70 -10.21 1.65
C LYS A 118 17.27 -11.30 0.67
N GLU A 119 16.24 -11.04 -0.13
CA GLU A 119 15.78 -11.96 -1.18
C GLU A 119 16.88 -12.24 -2.22
N LYS A 120 17.69 -11.22 -2.55
CA LYS A 120 18.86 -11.35 -3.42
C LYS A 120 20.05 -12.09 -2.77
N GLY A 121 19.97 -12.43 -1.48
CA GLY A 121 20.99 -13.21 -0.78
C GLY A 121 22.01 -12.38 0.02
N VAL A 122 21.73 -11.10 0.28
CA VAL A 122 22.52 -10.30 1.23
C VAL A 122 22.23 -10.79 2.66
N PRO A 123 23.23 -11.24 3.43
CA PRO A 123 23.04 -11.67 4.81
C PRO A 123 22.59 -10.53 5.73
N ASP A 124 21.79 -10.87 6.76
CA ASP A 124 21.21 -9.91 7.71
C ASP A 124 22.23 -8.91 8.30
N LYS A 125 23.46 -9.38 8.59
CA LYS A 125 24.56 -8.54 9.11
C LYS A 125 25.02 -7.41 8.17
N PHE A 126 24.66 -7.47 6.90
CA PHE A 126 25.05 -6.50 5.87
C PHE A 126 23.88 -5.68 5.35
N LEU A 127 22.63 -6.06 5.64
CA LEU A 127 21.44 -5.39 5.11
C LEU A 127 21.42 -3.90 5.43
N ASP A 128 21.69 -3.51 6.67
CA ASP A 128 21.70 -2.09 7.07
C ASP A 128 22.79 -1.28 6.34
N THR A 129 23.92 -1.91 6.00
CA THR A 129 25.02 -1.25 5.28
C THR A 129 24.63 -0.96 3.85
N TYR A 130 24.08 -1.95 3.14
CA TYR A 130 23.74 -1.82 1.72
C TYR A 130 22.40 -1.11 1.51
N ALA A 131 21.43 -1.25 2.42
CA ALA A 131 20.17 -0.51 2.34
C ALA A 131 20.36 1.01 2.42
N LYS A 132 21.37 1.48 3.16
CA LYS A 132 21.72 2.92 3.24
C LYS A 132 22.36 3.47 1.98
N GLN A 133 22.86 2.61 1.09
CA GLN A 133 23.44 3.02 -0.19
C GLN A 133 22.38 3.19 -1.27
N VAL A 134 21.18 2.67 -1.05
CA VAL A 134 20.06 2.81 -1.97
C VAL A 134 19.51 4.22 -1.88
N ASP A 135 19.38 4.84 -3.06
CA ASP A 135 18.68 6.11 -3.21
C ASP A 135 17.17 5.84 -3.20
N LEU A 136 16.54 6.14 -2.07
CA LEU A 136 15.10 5.92 -1.86
C LEU A 136 14.23 6.85 -2.71
N GLU A 137 14.79 7.94 -3.23
CA GLU A 137 14.10 8.93 -4.06
C GLU A 137 14.40 8.73 -5.56
N ALA A 138 15.14 7.67 -5.92
CA ALA A 138 15.42 7.34 -7.31
C ALA A 138 14.11 7.05 -8.08
N GLU A 139 14.04 7.53 -9.32
CA GLU A 139 12.93 7.25 -10.23
C GLU A 139 12.77 5.74 -10.48
N ASP A 140 13.90 5.02 -10.50
CA ASP A 140 13.94 3.56 -10.49
C ASP A 140 14.62 3.04 -9.21
N LEU A 141 13.80 2.83 -8.18
CA LEU A 141 14.22 2.24 -6.92
C LEU A 141 14.83 0.84 -7.12
N ASN A 142 14.33 0.06 -8.08
CA ASN A 142 14.82 -1.28 -8.32
C ASN A 142 16.25 -1.25 -8.87
N ALA A 143 16.55 -0.36 -9.81
CA ALA A 143 17.91 -0.16 -10.32
C ALA A 143 18.90 0.25 -9.20
N SER A 144 18.46 1.10 -8.25
CA SER A 144 19.29 1.48 -7.11
C SER A 144 19.55 0.30 -6.15
N VAL A 145 18.53 -0.54 -5.91
CA VAL A 145 18.66 -1.79 -5.14
C VAL A 145 19.59 -2.79 -5.85
N GLU A 146 19.49 -2.93 -7.17
CA GLU A 146 20.41 -3.77 -7.96
C GLU A 146 21.85 -3.28 -7.85
N ALA A 147 22.08 -1.96 -7.91
CA ALA A 147 23.42 -1.40 -7.75
C ALA A 147 24.01 -1.71 -6.36
N ALA A 148 23.20 -1.60 -5.30
CA ALA A 148 23.60 -1.96 -3.94
C ALA A 148 23.86 -3.47 -3.79
N TYR A 149 23.09 -4.33 -4.46
CA TYR A 149 23.35 -5.77 -4.48
C TYR A 149 24.65 -6.11 -5.25
N ASN A 150 24.85 -5.51 -6.42
CA ASN A 150 26.03 -5.76 -7.25
C ASN A 150 27.33 -5.33 -6.56
N SER A 151 27.29 -4.25 -5.75
CA SER A 151 28.45 -3.85 -4.96
C SER A 151 28.79 -4.90 -3.89
N TYR A 152 27.79 -5.46 -3.21
CA TYR A 152 27.96 -6.57 -2.27
C TYR A 152 28.52 -7.84 -2.95
N ASP A 153 27.93 -8.25 -4.07
CA ASP A 153 28.35 -9.44 -4.81
C ASP A 153 29.78 -9.31 -5.35
N THR A 154 30.14 -8.13 -5.85
CA THR A 154 31.51 -7.85 -6.31
C THR A 154 32.52 -7.97 -5.17
N LEU A 155 32.20 -7.42 -3.99
CA LEU A 155 33.07 -7.53 -2.81
C LEU A 155 33.21 -9.00 -2.36
N GLN A 156 32.11 -9.75 -2.31
CA GLN A 156 32.10 -11.18 -2.01
C GLN A 156 32.99 -11.97 -2.96
N LYS A 157 32.91 -11.70 -4.26
CA LYS A 157 33.72 -12.36 -5.30
C LYS A 157 35.20 -12.01 -5.15
N GLY A 158 35.52 -10.72 -4.92
CA GLY A 158 36.90 -10.26 -4.70
C GLY A 158 37.57 -10.94 -3.50
N ILE A 159 36.88 -10.96 -2.35
CA ILE A 159 37.42 -11.61 -1.14
C ILE A 159 37.63 -13.11 -1.37
N LYS A 160 36.70 -13.80 -2.04
CA LYS A 160 36.87 -15.23 -2.35
C LYS A 160 38.06 -15.47 -3.28
N ALA A 161 38.22 -14.63 -4.31
CA ALA A 161 39.35 -14.74 -5.23
C ALA A 161 40.70 -14.57 -4.51
N GLU A 162 40.80 -13.57 -3.63
CA GLU A 162 42.01 -13.33 -2.83
C GLU A 162 42.32 -14.49 -1.87
N LEU A 163 41.30 -15.06 -1.22
CA LEU A 163 41.49 -16.22 -0.33
C LEU A 163 41.87 -17.50 -1.08
N ILE A 164 41.45 -17.64 -2.33
CA ILE A 164 41.90 -18.74 -3.21
C ILE A 164 43.38 -18.53 -3.57
N GLU A 165 43.78 -17.31 -3.92
CA GLU A 165 45.16 -16.96 -4.26
C GLU A 165 46.11 -17.12 -3.06
N SER A 166 45.68 -16.74 -1.85
CA SER A 166 46.47 -16.91 -0.63
C SER A 166 46.58 -18.38 -0.18
N GLY A 167 45.77 -19.28 -0.75
CA GLY A 167 45.70 -20.68 -0.37
C GLY A 167 44.91 -20.96 0.93
N ASP A 168 44.32 -19.94 1.53
CA ASP A 168 43.54 -20.03 2.79
C ASP A 168 42.09 -20.50 2.57
N TYR A 169 41.65 -20.60 1.31
CA TYR A 169 40.34 -21.14 0.94
C TYR A 169 40.46 -22.27 -0.09
N LYS A 170 39.99 -23.46 0.29
CA LYS A 170 39.83 -24.61 -0.62
C LYS A 170 38.35 -24.82 -0.90
N PRO A 171 37.89 -24.65 -2.15
CA PRO A 171 36.50 -24.95 -2.50
C PRO A 171 36.20 -26.42 -2.20
N SER A 172 35.00 -26.69 -1.67
CA SER A 172 34.57 -28.03 -1.28
C SER A 172 34.34 -28.92 -2.51
N GLY A 173 35.41 -29.57 -2.98
CA GLY A 173 35.37 -30.60 -4.02
C GLY A 173 36.42 -30.39 -5.12
N GLY A 174 37.61 -30.96 -4.92
CA GLY A 174 38.67 -30.99 -5.92
C GLY A 174 39.78 -29.98 -5.67
N SER A 175 41.03 -30.44 -5.73
CA SER A 175 42.21 -29.58 -5.72
C SER A 175 42.12 -28.59 -6.88
N ALA A 176 42.37 -27.31 -6.61
CA ALA A 176 42.46 -26.28 -7.64
C ALA A 176 43.61 -26.61 -8.60
N THR A 177 43.27 -27.10 -9.78
CA THR A 177 44.11 -26.97 -10.98
C THR A 177 43.58 -25.82 -11.81
N GLU A 178 44.46 -25.10 -12.50
CA GLU A 178 44.17 -23.83 -13.20
C GLU A 178 42.95 -23.92 -14.14
N GLU A 179 42.67 -25.09 -14.73
CA GLU A 179 41.47 -25.35 -15.54
C GLU A 179 40.16 -25.28 -14.73
N THR A 180 40.11 -25.82 -13.51
CA THR A 180 38.89 -25.88 -12.68
C THR A 180 38.46 -24.55 -12.09
N THR A 181 39.40 -23.62 -11.91
CA THR A 181 39.14 -22.24 -11.44
C THR A 181 38.32 -21.45 -12.45
N THR A 182 38.54 -21.66 -13.75
CA THR A 182 37.80 -20.91 -14.78
C THR A 182 36.38 -21.44 -15.02
N GLU A 183 36.13 -22.73 -14.77
CA GLU A 183 34.79 -23.33 -14.94
C GLU A 183 33.87 -23.07 -13.74
N SER A 184 34.42 -23.04 -12.51
CA SER A 184 33.64 -22.76 -11.30
C SER A 184 33.22 -21.29 -11.18
N ILE A 185 33.91 -20.36 -11.85
CA ILE A 185 33.47 -18.97 -12.00
C ILE A 185 32.30 -18.85 -13.00
N LYS A 186 32.25 -19.70 -14.03
CA LYS A 186 31.18 -19.69 -15.05
C LYS A 186 29.86 -20.24 -14.54
N THR A 187 29.87 -21.21 -13.61
CA THR A 187 28.64 -21.76 -13.02
C THR A 187 27.96 -20.81 -12.02
N TRP A 188 28.59 -19.70 -11.64
CA TRP A 188 28.08 -18.71 -10.71
C TRP A 188 27.64 -17.39 -11.36
N SER A 189 27.58 -17.32 -12.70
CA SER A 189 26.89 -16.24 -13.42
C SER A 189 25.48 -16.71 -13.83
N PRO A 190 24.39 -16.08 -13.39
CA PRO A 190 23.08 -16.35 -13.97
C PRO A 190 23.02 -15.70 -15.37
N SER A 191 22.52 -16.46 -16.34
CA SER A 191 22.24 -16.01 -17.72
C SER A 191 21.25 -14.85 -17.79
#